data_AF-A0A1C3P6E0-F1
#
_entry.id   AF-A0A1C3P6E0-F1
#
_cell.length_a   1.000
_cell.length_b   1.000
_cell.length_c   1.000
_cell.angle_alpha   90.00
_cell.angle_beta   90.00
_cell.angle_gamma   90.00
#
_symmetry.space_group_name_H-M   'P 1'
#
loop_
_entity.id
_entity.type
_entity.pdbx_description
1 polymer ?
#
loop_
_entity_poly.entity_id
_entity_poly.type
_entity_poly.pdbx_seq_one_letter_code
_entity_poly.pdbx_strand_id
1 'polypeptide(L)'
;MEDVRGPIAVCRELSRVARRGYVEVPSVWIECTFDVDVGPLTSRYPGYEKHRWPVFHEDDELLFVPKQVWLGLVEFVPASVPTKWRSDQRIWTTPAHWEDEIRARELAFSGQEKIIPLLRDYFDRFDYSPFRPAGD
;
A
#
# COMPACT_ATOMS: atom_id res chain seq x y z
N MET A 1 -3.18 -9.93 0.80
CA MET A 1 -2.14 -10.40 -0.16
C MET A 1 -0.77 -9.83 0.18
N GLU A 2 -0.71 -8.59 0.65
CA GLU A 2 0.43 -7.90 1.26
C GLU A 2 1.21 -8.67 2.36
N ASP A 3 0.58 -9.61 3.07
CA ASP A 3 1.22 -10.43 4.12
C ASP A 3 2.08 -11.59 3.54
N VAL A 4 1.68 -12.14 2.38
CA VAL A 4 2.20 -13.43 1.92
C VAL A 4 3.61 -13.33 1.35
N ARG A 5 4.39 -14.41 1.45
CA ARG A 5 5.77 -14.43 0.93
C ARG A 5 5.87 -14.33 -0.60
N GLY A 6 4.91 -14.91 -1.33
CA GLY A 6 4.94 -15.01 -2.79
C GLY A 6 3.65 -14.49 -3.42
N PRO A 7 3.40 -13.17 -3.41
CA PRO A 7 2.12 -12.61 -3.86
C PRO A 7 1.82 -12.91 -5.33
N ILE A 8 2.85 -12.93 -6.19
CA ILE A 8 2.69 -13.22 -7.62
C ILE A 8 2.17 -14.64 -7.86
N ALA A 9 2.64 -15.62 -7.08
CA ALA A 9 2.11 -16.98 -7.16
C ALA A 9 0.64 -17.03 -6.73
N VAL A 10 0.26 -16.28 -5.70
CA VAL A 10 -1.14 -16.16 -5.27
C VAL A 10 -2.00 -15.53 -6.36
N CYS A 11 -1.55 -14.45 -7.02
CA CYS A 11 -2.26 -13.84 -8.15
C CYS A 11 -2.52 -14.84 -9.28
N ARG A 12 -1.49 -15.63 -9.64
CA ARG A 12 -1.60 -16.67 -10.68
C ARG A 12 -2.58 -17.76 -10.30
N GLU A 13 -2.53 -18.25 -9.06
CA GLU A 13 -3.46 -19.28 -8.61
C GLU A 13 -4.91 -18.78 -8.56
N LEU A 14 -5.13 -17.53 -8.11
CA LEU A 14 -6.46 -16.90 -8.14
C LEU A 14 -7.01 -16.79 -9.57
N SER A 15 -6.17 -16.35 -10.51
CA SER A 15 -6.52 -16.27 -11.94
C SER A 15 -6.83 -17.66 -12.53
N ARG A 16 -6.15 -18.71 -12.06
CA ARG A 16 -6.39 -20.09 -12.52
C ARG A 16 -7.72 -20.66 -12.04
N VAL A 17 -8.17 -20.32 -10.82
CA VAL A 17 -9.35 -20.94 -10.20
C VAL A 17 -10.63 -20.11 -10.33
N ALA A 18 -10.54 -18.84 -10.71
CA ALA A 18 -11.69 -17.95 -10.87
C ALA A 18 -11.58 -17.14 -12.16
N ARG A 19 -12.73 -16.79 -12.76
CA ARG A 19 -12.80 -15.99 -13.98
C ARG A 19 -12.80 -14.48 -13.72
N ARG A 20 -13.24 -14.05 -12.54
CA ARG A 20 -13.27 -12.63 -12.15
C ARG A 20 -13.31 -12.52 -10.65
N GLY A 21 -12.89 -11.38 -10.13
CA GLY A 21 -12.93 -11.15 -8.69
C GLY A 21 -12.60 -9.73 -8.28
N TYR A 22 -12.41 -9.60 -6.97
CA TYR A 22 -12.03 -8.38 -6.30
C TYR A 22 -10.91 -8.70 -5.32
N VAL A 23 -9.87 -7.88 -5.34
CA VAL A 23 -8.77 -7.89 -4.38
C VAL A 23 -8.78 -6.53 -3.70
N GLU A 24 -8.60 -6.56 -2.39
CA GLU A 24 -8.35 -5.37 -1.59
C GLU A 24 -7.05 -5.57 -0.82
N VAL A 25 -6.20 -4.56 -0.86
CA VAL A 25 -4.93 -4.50 -0.13
C VAL A 25 -4.86 -3.16 0.60
N PRO A 26 -4.07 -3.04 1.67
CA PRO A 26 -3.80 -1.75 2.28
C PRO A 26 -3.22 -0.76 1.26
N SER A 27 -3.67 0.48 1.32
CA SER A 27 -3.14 1.54 0.47
C SER A 27 -1.68 1.83 0.80
N VAL A 28 -0.92 2.31 -0.19
CA VAL A 28 0.45 2.78 0.07
C VAL A 28 0.45 3.91 1.10
N TRP A 29 -0.62 4.71 1.13
CA TRP A 29 -0.84 5.73 2.15
C TRP A 29 -0.81 5.17 3.57
N ILE A 30 -1.62 4.14 3.86
CA ILE A 30 -1.67 3.56 5.22
C ILE A 30 -0.37 2.80 5.52
N GLU A 31 0.25 2.13 4.53
CA GLU A 31 1.51 1.40 4.71
C GLU A 31 2.72 2.29 5.02
N CYS A 32 2.67 3.57 4.65
CA CYS A 32 3.72 4.56 4.91
C CYS A 32 3.41 5.48 6.10
N THR A 33 2.32 5.24 6.82
CA THR A 33 1.87 6.05 7.95
C THR A 33 2.26 5.39 9.28
N PHE A 34 2.85 6.16 10.21
CA PHE A 34 3.16 5.67 11.57
C PHE A 34 1.92 5.60 12.46
N ASP A 35 2.03 4.87 13.57
CA ASP A 35 0.95 4.69 14.54
C ASP A 35 -0.31 4.04 13.92
N VAL A 36 -0.13 3.25 12.86
CA VAL A 36 -1.22 2.55 12.16
C VAL A 36 -1.61 1.26 12.86
N ASP A 37 -0.61 0.43 13.14
CA ASP A 37 -0.79 -0.89 13.70
C ASP A 37 -1.15 -0.84 15.19
N VAL A 38 -1.56 -1.99 15.72
CA VAL A 38 -1.83 -2.19 17.14
C VAL A 38 -0.56 -2.64 17.85
N GLY A 39 -0.16 -1.91 18.89
CA GLY A 39 0.91 -2.34 19.78
C GLY A 39 1.80 -1.22 20.29
N PRO A 40 2.67 -1.51 21.28
CA PRO A 40 3.48 -0.49 21.94
C PRO A 40 4.61 0.07 21.06
N LEU A 41 4.88 -0.53 19.91
CA LEU A 41 5.97 -0.15 19.00
C LEU A 41 5.48 0.48 17.68
N THR A 42 4.18 0.71 17.53
CA THR A 42 3.56 1.25 16.29
C THR A 42 4.12 2.62 15.87
N SER A 43 4.69 3.38 16.81
CA SER A 43 5.37 4.64 16.53
C SER A 43 6.77 4.48 15.91
N ARG A 44 7.28 3.24 15.78
CA ARG A 44 8.66 2.94 15.32
C ARG A 44 8.71 2.36 13.91
N TYR A 45 7.57 2.05 13.32
CA TYR A 45 7.48 1.56 11.95
C TYR A 45 6.21 2.09 11.29
N PRO A 46 6.21 2.31 9.97
CA PRO A 46 5.01 2.70 9.26
C PRO A 46 4.18 1.47 8.86
N GLY A 47 2.87 1.67 8.71
CA GLY A 47 1.93 0.65 8.30
C GLY A 47 1.82 -0.48 9.31
N TYR A 48 1.62 -1.69 8.80
CA TYR A 48 1.49 -2.89 9.63
C TYR A 48 2.79 -3.67 9.70
N GLU A 49 3.11 -4.21 10.88
CA GLU A 49 4.37 -4.92 11.17
C GLU A 49 4.56 -6.13 10.25
N LYS A 50 3.48 -6.90 10.06
CA LYS A 50 3.50 -8.19 9.35
C LYS A 50 3.42 -8.06 7.83
N HIS A 51 3.05 -6.89 7.31
CA HIS A 51 2.88 -6.71 5.88
C HIS A 51 4.25 -6.62 5.21
N ARG A 52 4.42 -7.40 4.14
CA ARG A 52 5.67 -7.52 3.41
C ARG A 52 5.70 -6.68 2.15
N TRP A 53 4.54 -6.18 1.70
CA TRP A 53 4.41 -5.49 0.44
C TRP A 53 3.51 -4.26 0.55
N PRO A 54 4.04 -3.03 0.43
CA PRO A 54 3.28 -1.94 -0.16
C PRO A 54 2.85 -2.33 -1.57
N VAL A 55 1.57 -2.16 -1.87
CA VAL A 55 0.99 -2.56 -3.16
C VAL A 55 0.40 -1.33 -3.84
N PHE A 56 0.96 -1.00 -5.01
CA PHE A 56 0.39 0.00 -5.90
C PHE A 56 -0.58 -0.68 -6.86
N HIS A 57 -1.59 0.07 -7.29
CA HIS A 57 -2.48 -0.35 -8.36
C HIS A 57 -2.43 0.73 -9.45
N GLU A 58 -1.75 0.43 -10.54
CA GLU A 58 -1.51 1.35 -11.65
C GLU A 58 -1.77 0.60 -12.97
N ASP A 59 -2.43 1.26 -13.92
CA ASP A 59 -2.71 0.70 -15.26
C ASP A 59 -3.31 -0.73 -15.25
N ASP A 60 -4.21 -0.99 -14.30
CA ASP A 60 -4.86 -2.29 -14.08
C ASP A 60 -3.86 -3.42 -13.71
N GLU A 61 -2.75 -3.06 -13.08
CA GLU A 61 -1.72 -3.98 -12.59
C GLU A 61 -1.38 -3.73 -11.11
N LEU A 62 -1.27 -4.80 -10.34
CA LEU A 62 -0.80 -4.76 -8.96
C LEU A 62 0.74 -4.81 -8.91
N LEU A 63 1.35 -3.77 -8.36
CA LEU A 63 2.80 -3.66 -8.21
C LEU A 63 3.18 -3.92 -6.75
N PHE A 64 3.83 -5.05 -6.51
CA PHE A 64 4.28 -5.46 -5.19
C PHE A 64 5.70 -4.94 -4.95
N VAL A 65 5.86 -4.01 -4.01
CA VAL A 65 7.16 -3.49 -3.60
C VAL A 65 7.57 -4.15 -2.28
N PRO A 66 8.76 -4.77 -2.15
CA PRO A 66 9.19 -5.33 -0.86
C PRO A 66 9.25 -4.25 0.22
N LYS A 67 8.66 -4.52 1.40
CA LYS A 67 8.80 -3.68 2.59
C LYS A 67 10.23 -3.79 3.12
N GLN A 68 10.99 -2.73 2.94
CA GLN A 68 12.39 -2.64 3.33
C GLN A 68 12.56 -1.70 4.53
N VAL A 69 13.68 -1.82 5.24
CA VAL A 69 13.96 -1.03 6.46
C VAL A 69 13.86 0.48 6.25
N TRP A 70 14.21 0.98 5.06
CA TRP A 70 14.19 2.41 4.77
C TRP A 70 12.79 3.04 4.83
N LEU A 71 11.70 2.26 4.73
CA LEU A 71 10.34 2.79 4.92
C LEU A 71 10.18 3.43 6.30
N GLY A 72 10.81 2.87 7.33
CA GLY A 72 10.81 3.43 8.67
C GLY A 72 11.85 4.52 8.92
N LEU A 73 12.74 4.81 7.97
CA LEU A 73 13.79 5.82 8.10
C LEU A 73 13.41 7.17 7.48
N VAL A 74 12.36 7.20 6.66
CA VAL A 74 11.89 8.39 5.96
C VAL A 74 10.41 8.58 6.26
N GLU A 75 10.06 9.74 6.81
CA GLU A 75 8.66 10.13 6.98
C GLU A 75 8.13 10.66 5.64
N PHE A 76 7.36 9.83 4.93
CA PHE A 76 6.73 10.21 3.65
C PHE A 76 5.38 10.90 3.85
N VAL A 77 4.68 10.58 4.94
CA VAL A 77 3.37 11.13 5.29
C VAL A 77 3.52 11.94 6.57
N PRO A 78 3.46 13.28 6.52
CA PRO A 78 3.58 14.11 7.72
C PRO A 78 2.49 13.78 8.74
N ALA A 79 2.82 13.71 10.04
CA ALA A 79 1.88 13.35 11.12
C ALA A 79 0.55 14.13 11.16
N SER A 80 0.49 15.36 10.61
CA SER A 80 -0.75 16.14 10.50
C SER A 80 -1.74 15.56 9.47
N VAL A 81 -1.24 14.87 8.43
CA VAL A 81 -2.06 14.32 7.34
C VAL A 81 -2.93 13.14 7.83
N PRO A 82 -2.40 12.13 8.55
CA PRO A 82 -3.22 11.07 9.13
C PRO A 82 -4.24 11.59 10.11
N THR A 83 -3.88 12.57 10.94
CA THR A 83 -4.82 13.19 11.89
C THR A 83 -6.07 13.73 11.17
N LYS A 84 -5.91 14.25 9.95
CA LYS A 84 -7.00 14.81 9.15
C LYS A 84 -7.82 13.77 8.39
N TRP A 85 -7.18 12.77 7.79
CA TRP A 85 -7.82 11.90 6.79
C TRP A 85 -8.09 10.47 7.25
N ARG A 86 -7.46 10.03 8.34
CA ARG A 86 -7.50 8.63 8.77
C ARG A 86 -8.87 8.13 9.20
N SER A 87 -9.81 9.02 9.54
CA SER A 87 -11.17 8.63 9.87
C SER A 87 -11.94 8.03 8.68
N ASP A 88 -11.54 8.35 7.45
CA ASP A 88 -12.21 7.87 6.24
C ASP A 88 -11.63 6.54 5.79
N GLN A 89 -12.33 5.43 6.02
CA GLN A 89 -11.84 4.10 5.67
C GLN A 89 -11.57 3.92 4.17
N ARG A 90 -12.12 4.78 3.29
CA ARG A 90 -11.88 4.71 1.84
C ARG A 90 -10.42 5.00 1.48
N ILE A 91 -9.67 5.73 2.32
CA ILE A 91 -8.23 6.00 2.09
C ILE A 91 -7.34 4.82 2.52
N TRP A 92 -7.85 3.86 3.29
CA TRP A 92 -7.05 2.79 3.90
C TRP A 92 -6.74 1.66 2.94
N THR A 93 -7.54 1.50 1.88
CA THR A 93 -7.46 0.34 1.00
C THR A 93 -7.35 0.74 -0.46
N THR A 94 -6.68 -0.11 -1.23
CA THR A 94 -6.58 -0.02 -2.68
C THR A 94 -7.44 -1.14 -3.27
N PRO A 95 -8.60 -0.82 -3.87
CA PRO A 95 -9.43 -1.80 -4.55
C PRO A 95 -8.84 -2.18 -5.92
N ALA A 96 -8.93 -3.46 -6.29
CA ALA A 96 -8.58 -3.96 -7.61
C ALA A 96 -9.61 -5.01 -8.06
N HIS A 97 -10.41 -4.66 -9.06
CA HIS A 97 -11.27 -5.60 -9.77
C HIS A 97 -10.48 -6.25 -10.90
N TRP A 98 -10.79 -7.50 -11.22
CA TRP A 98 -10.10 -8.20 -12.31
C TRP A 98 -11.05 -9.15 -13.02
N GLU A 99 -10.78 -9.38 -14.30
CA GLU A 99 -11.42 -10.37 -15.15
C GLU A 99 -10.35 -11.12 -15.93
N ASP A 100 -10.51 -12.44 -16.01
CA ASP A 100 -9.63 -13.46 -16.59
C ASP A 100 -8.23 -13.57 -15.95
N GLU A 101 -7.56 -12.48 -15.63
CA GLU A 101 -6.22 -12.46 -15.03
C GLU A 101 -6.04 -11.34 -13.99
N ILE A 102 -5.36 -11.64 -12.88
CA ILE A 102 -4.79 -10.63 -11.99
C ILE A 102 -3.39 -10.27 -12.49
N ARG A 103 -3.28 -9.16 -13.20
CA ARG A 103 -1.98 -8.63 -13.66
C ARG A 103 -1.19 -8.17 -12.44
N ALA A 104 -0.02 -8.75 -12.23
CA ALA A 104 0.80 -8.45 -11.08
C ALA A 104 2.29 -8.69 -11.33
N ARG A 105 3.12 -7.82 -10.78
CA ARG A 105 4.58 -8.00 -10.78
C ARG A 105 5.22 -7.49 -9.51
N GLU A 106 6.41 -8.02 -9.24
CA GLU A 106 7.27 -7.55 -8.17
C GLU A 106 8.21 -6.46 -8.70
N LEU A 107 8.29 -5.35 -7.97
CA LEU A 107 9.26 -4.29 -8.24
C LEU A 107 10.44 -4.44 -7.26
N ALA A 108 11.56 -4.92 -7.77
CA ALA A 108 12.81 -4.97 -7.04
C ALA A 108 13.62 -3.69 -7.26
N PHE A 109 14.05 -3.06 -6.17
CA PHE A 109 14.88 -1.86 -6.20
C PHE A 109 16.30 -2.19 -5.73
N SER A 110 17.29 -1.64 -6.43
CA SER A 110 18.71 -1.77 -6.11
C SER A 110 19.19 -0.69 -5.14
N GLY A 111 18.39 -0.37 -4.11
CA GLY A 111 18.72 0.68 -3.14
C GLY A 111 17.64 1.76 -2.99
N GLN A 112 17.91 2.70 -2.08
CA GLN A 112 16.98 3.76 -1.68
C GLN A 112 16.79 4.85 -2.75
N GLU A 113 17.72 4.95 -3.70
CA GLU A 113 17.78 5.99 -4.74
C GLU A 113 16.64 5.92 -5.75
N LYS A 114 15.94 4.78 -5.86
CA LYS A 114 14.79 4.62 -6.74
C LYS A 114 13.46 4.67 -6.00
N ILE A 115 13.41 4.10 -4.81
CA ILE A 115 12.16 3.92 -4.08
C ILE A 115 11.74 5.15 -3.27
N ILE A 116 12.70 5.91 -2.72
CA ILE A 116 12.37 7.19 -2.07
C ILE A 116 11.72 8.16 -3.08
N PRO A 117 12.28 8.37 -4.29
CA PRO A 117 11.60 9.17 -5.31
C PRO A 117 10.23 8.64 -5.71
N LEU A 118 10.07 7.32 -5.89
CA LEU A 118 8.77 6.72 -6.23
C LEU A 118 7.70 7.07 -5.19
N LEU A 119 8.01 6.90 -3.90
CA LEU A 119 7.04 7.19 -2.84
C LEU A 119 6.78 8.69 -2.67
N ARG A 120 7.80 9.53 -2.81
CA ARG A 120 7.60 10.99 -2.82
C ARG A 120 6.67 11.41 -3.95
N ASP A 121 6.94 10.94 -5.16
CA ASP A 121 6.11 11.21 -6.32
C ASP A 121 4.67 10.68 -6.17
N TYR A 122 4.49 9.51 -5.53
CA TYR A 122 3.16 9.01 -5.16
C TYR A 122 2.43 9.99 -4.23
N PHE A 123 3.08 10.44 -3.15
CA PHE A 123 2.45 11.34 -2.18
C PHE A 123 2.25 12.76 -2.70
N ASP A 124 3.15 13.26 -3.57
CA ASP A 124 3.01 14.56 -4.24
C ASP A 124 1.81 14.59 -5.19
N ARG A 125 1.47 13.43 -5.80
CA ARG A 125 0.33 13.27 -6.70
C ARG A 125 -0.93 12.74 -6.02
N PHE A 126 -0.86 12.40 -4.73
CA PHE A 126 -1.97 11.76 -4.04
C PHE A 126 -3.15 12.73 -3.88
N ASP A 127 -4.27 12.43 -4.53
CA ASP A 127 -5.47 13.26 -4.46
C ASP A 127 -6.29 12.92 -3.21
N TYR A 128 -6.26 13.85 -2.24
CA TYR A 128 -7.05 13.73 -1.02
C TYR A 128 -8.51 14.18 -1.18
N SER A 129 -8.88 14.84 -2.28
CA SER A 129 -10.21 15.44 -2.49
C SER A 129 -11.41 14.47 -2.42
N PRO A 130 -11.29 13.16 -2.73
CA PRO A 130 -12.40 12.22 -2.61
C PRO A 130 -12.75 11.84 -1.17
N PHE A 131 -11.82 12.07 -0.24
CA PHE A 131 -11.95 11.70 1.17
C PHE A 131 -12.54 12.88 1.95
N ARG A 132 -13.28 12.59 3.03
CA ARG A 132 -13.82 13.64 3.90
C ARG A 132 -13.13 13.56 5.25
N PRO A 133 -12.72 14.70 5.84
CA PRO A 133 -12.32 14.74 7.23
C PRO A 133 -13.50 14.30 8.11
N ALA A 134 -13.24 13.62 9.22
CA ALA A 134 -14.28 13.43 10.23
C ALA A 134 -14.65 14.80 10.83
N GLY A 135 -15.88 15.25 10.58
CA GLY A 135 -16.47 16.41 11.25
C GLY A 135 -16.69 17.67 10.39
N ASP A 136 -16.58 17.59 9.06
CA ASP A 136 -17.08 18.61 8.13
C ASP A 136 -18.53 18.33 7.68
#